data_AF-G2EGU0-F1
#
_entry.id   AF-G2EGU0-F1
#
_cell.length_a   1.000
_cell.length_b   1.000
_cell.length_c   1.000
_cell.angle_alpha   90.00
_cell.angle_beta   90.00
_cell.angle_gamma   90.00
#
_symmetry.space_group_name_H-M   'P 1'
#
loop_
_entity.id
_entity.type
_entity.pdbx_description
1 polymer ?
#
loop_
_entity_poly.entity_id
_entity_poly.type
_entity_poly.pdbx_seq_one_letter_code
_entity_poly.pdbx_strand_id
1 'polypeptide(L)'
;MKIFKNKFNFLLFSLLLGFVLNSCSSDDDGSIANQAPNNFNVVDVANDADLQLQLSWETATDPEGDAISYQVYLDTQNPPQMAIANNLNATTYSIQTDLQPETTYYWMVIAKDANGNTTQSNIDTFTTRELTTGETLIGKWYFESQAGSPPLSECKKNAFINFTDDFFFQLSNYDEDINGDCTLLNSLNGTYQVIDRFQFEISVNGNTEVWNIQTISSTELVVNYNGIIITFIKEE
;
A
#
# COMPACT_ATOMS: atom_id res chain seq x y z
N MET A 1 -76.09 -84.80 -0.75
CA MET A 1 -75.11 -85.58 0.02
C MET A 1 -73.90 -84.68 0.30
N LYS A 2 -73.66 -84.27 1.56
CA LYS A 2 -72.65 -83.25 2.02
C LYS A 2 -72.83 -81.87 1.36
N ILE A 3 -73.15 -80.73 2.00
CA ILE A 3 -73.00 -80.20 3.37
C ILE A 3 -71.56 -80.11 3.87
N PHE A 4 -71.02 -78.88 3.87
CA PHE A 4 -70.20 -78.19 4.88
C PHE A 4 -69.74 -76.85 4.24
N LYS A 5 -70.54 -75.78 4.28
CA LYS A 5 -70.47 -74.71 5.31
C LYS A 5 -69.13 -74.66 6.06
N ASN A 6 -68.40 -73.56 5.90
CA ASN A 6 -67.66 -72.95 7.01
C ASN A 6 -67.80 -71.43 6.95
N LYS A 7 -68.48 -70.85 7.94
CA LYS A 7 -68.50 -69.40 8.23
C LYS A 7 -67.89 -69.26 9.62
N PHE A 8 -66.96 -68.33 9.81
CA PHE A 8 -66.54 -67.89 11.15
C PHE A 8 -66.61 -66.36 11.27
N ASN A 9 -66.67 -65.88 12.51
CA ASN A 9 -67.18 -64.56 12.93
C ASN A 9 -66.36 -64.08 14.16
N PHE A 10 -66.41 -62.85 14.69
CA PHE A 10 -67.33 -61.71 14.53
C PHE A 10 -66.62 -60.43 15.01
N LEU A 11 -67.08 -59.23 14.58
CA LEU A 11 -66.76 -57.91 15.17
C LEU A 11 -65.30 -57.40 14.99
N LEU A 12 -65.02 -56.08 15.00
CA LEU A 12 -65.76 -54.98 15.64
C LEU A 12 -65.93 -53.70 14.79
N PHE A 13 -66.86 -52.86 15.26
CA PHE A 13 -67.30 -51.56 14.76
C PHE A 13 -66.19 -50.48 14.86
N SER A 14 -66.08 -49.59 13.86
CA SER A 14 -66.19 -48.13 14.07
C SER A 14 -66.24 -47.38 12.74
N LEU A 15 -67.19 -46.45 12.62
CA LEU A 15 -67.32 -45.51 11.52
C LEU A 15 -66.81 -44.15 12.01
N LEU A 16 -65.77 -43.58 11.41
CA LEU A 16 -65.44 -42.16 11.63
C LEU A 16 -64.88 -41.52 10.37
N LEU A 17 -65.70 -40.62 9.82
CA LEU A 17 -65.44 -39.81 8.65
C LEU A 17 -64.42 -38.72 9.03
N GLY A 18 -63.22 -38.79 8.45
CA GLY A 18 -62.09 -37.91 8.79
C GLY A 18 -61.47 -37.25 7.57
N PHE A 19 -62.26 -36.45 6.84
CA PHE A 19 -61.73 -35.59 5.77
C PHE A 19 -61.03 -34.38 6.41
N VAL A 20 -59.71 -34.45 6.56
CA VAL A 20 -58.89 -33.26 6.85
C VAL A 20 -57.63 -33.26 5.98
N LEU A 21 -57.73 -32.53 4.87
CA LEU A 21 -56.66 -31.85 4.15
C LEU A 21 -55.27 -32.50 4.17
N ASN A 22 -55.04 -33.39 3.20
CA ASN A 22 -53.68 -33.61 2.69
C ASN A 22 -53.32 -32.41 1.80
N SER A 23 -52.90 -31.32 2.45
CA SER A 23 -52.42 -30.08 1.80
C SER A 23 -51.06 -29.74 2.39
N CYS A 24 -50.06 -30.55 2.04
CA CYS A 24 -48.69 -30.06 2.08
C CYS A 24 -48.56 -29.08 0.91
N SER A 25 -48.97 -27.83 1.15
CA SER A 25 -48.54 -26.71 0.33
C SER A 25 -47.04 -26.65 0.52
N SER A 26 -46.29 -27.08 -0.48
CA SER A 26 -44.98 -26.50 -0.69
C SER A 26 -45.27 -25.06 -1.09
N ASP A 27 -45.30 -24.18 -0.09
CA ASP A 27 -45.31 -22.74 -0.30
C ASP A 27 -43.96 -22.41 -0.95
N ASP A 28 -43.95 -22.51 -2.28
CA ASP A 28 -42.92 -21.99 -3.17
C ASP A 28 -43.06 -20.47 -3.14
N ASP A 29 -42.75 -19.91 -1.97
CA ASP A 29 -42.68 -18.47 -1.76
C ASP A 29 -41.59 -17.95 -2.68
N GLY A 30 -42.00 -17.09 -3.63
CA GLY A 30 -41.14 -16.57 -4.70
C GLY A 30 -40.06 -15.60 -4.21
N SER A 31 -39.61 -15.74 -2.97
CA SER A 31 -38.38 -15.13 -2.47
C SER A 31 -37.19 -15.74 -3.21
N ILE A 32 -36.64 -14.95 -4.13
CA ILE A 32 -35.31 -15.23 -4.68
C ILE A 32 -34.32 -15.24 -3.52
N ALA A 33 -33.67 -16.39 -3.31
CA ALA A 33 -32.68 -16.54 -2.24
C ALA A 33 -31.43 -15.74 -2.61
N ASN A 34 -31.06 -14.77 -1.77
CA ASN A 34 -29.98 -13.83 -2.06
C ASN A 34 -28.64 -14.53 -2.37
N GLN A 35 -28.07 -14.21 -3.53
CA GLN A 35 -26.79 -14.73 -4.00
C GLN A 35 -25.66 -13.77 -3.61
N ALA A 36 -24.42 -14.10 -4.00
CA ALA A 36 -23.30 -13.18 -3.87
C ALA A 36 -23.13 -12.37 -5.17
N PRO A 37 -22.44 -11.22 -5.14
CA PRO A 37 -22.06 -10.51 -6.35
C PRO A 37 -21.35 -11.44 -7.36
N ASN A 38 -21.60 -11.24 -8.65
CA ASN A 38 -20.91 -11.96 -9.71
C ASN A 38 -19.40 -11.71 -9.69
N ASN A 39 -18.63 -12.64 -10.25
CA ASN A 39 -17.18 -12.49 -10.44
C ASN A 39 -16.86 -11.21 -11.23
N PHE A 40 -15.82 -10.52 -10.79
CA PHE A 40 -15.25 -9.30 -11.36
C PHE A 40 -13.74 -9.31 -11.12
N ASN A 41 -12.98 -8.52 -11.88
CA ASN A 41 -11.53 -8.46 -11.76
C ASN A 41 -11.05 -7.08 -11.33
N VAL A 42 -9.86 -7.04 -10.73
CA VAL A 42 -9.06 -5.81 -10.67
C VAL A 42 -8.45 -5.49 -12.04
N VAL A 43 -8.19 -4.22 -12.32
CA VAL A 43 -7.48 -3.79 -13.53
C VAL A 43 -5.99 -3.78 -13.26
N ASP A 44 -5.22 -4.52 -14.05
CA ASP A 44 -3.77 -4.67 -13.93
C ASP A 44 -3.04 -3.34 -13.73
N VAL A 45 -2.20 -3.28 -12.69
CA VAL A 45 -1.28 -2.15 -12.47
C VAL A 45 0.06 -2.47 -13.13
N ALA A 46 0.60 -1.54 -13.93
CA ALA A 46 1.90 -1.71 -14.55
C ALA A 46 3.03 -1.77 -13.50
N ASN A 47 4.06 -2.58 -13.76
CA ASN A 47 5.33 -2.49 -13.03
C ASN A 47 6.02 -1.14 -13.32
N ASP A 48 6.94 -0.75 -12.43
CA ASP A 48 7.50 0.61 -12.38
C ASP A 48 6.42 1.65 -11.98
N ALA A 49 5.50 1.23 -11.09
CA ALA A 49 4.38 2.05 -10.62
C ALA A 49 4.86 3.24 -9.79
N ASP A 50 4.21 4.39 -9.94
CA ASP A 50 4.42 5.54 -9.06
C ASP A 50 4.07 5.21 -7.60
N LEU A 51 4.77 5.90 -6.68
CA LEU A 51 4.57 5.72 -5.24
C LEU A 51 3.19 6.21 -4.77
N GLN A 52 2.56 7.11 -5.54
CA GLN A 52 1.17 7.52 -5.40
C GLN A 52 0.35 6.96 -6.57
N LEU A 53 -0.46 5.95 -6.27
CA LEU A 53 -1.18 5.14 -7.24
C LEU A 53 -2.70 5.22 -7.02
N GLN A 54 -3.45 5.23 -8.11
CA GLN A 54 -4.89 4.95 -8.10
C GLN A 54 -5.16 3.54 -8.60
N LEU A 55 -5.69 2.71 -7.71
CA LEU A 55 -6.19 1.37 -8.01
C LEU A 55 -7.57 1.45 -8.67
N SER A 56 -7.89 0.55 -9.60
CA SER A 56 -9.19 0.50 -10.26
C SER A 56 -9.63 -0.93 -10.59
N TRP A 57 -10.94 -1.21 -10.55
CA TRP A 57 -11.49 -2.55 -10.77
C TRP A 57 -12.76 -2.51 -11.61
N GLU A 58 -13.14 -3.67 -12.15
CA GLU A 58 -14.40 -3.84 -12.87
C GLU A 58 -15.59 -3.65 -11.92
N THR A 59 -16.66 -3.03 -12.40
CA THR A 59 -17.92 -2.94 -11.64
C THR A 59 -18.49 -4.33 -11.42
N ALA A 60 -18.49 -4.82 -10.19
CA ALA A 60 -19.21 -6.02 -9.81
C ALA A 60 -20.72 -5.81 -10.01
N THR A 61 -21.43 -6.88 -10.34
CA THR A 61 -22.89 -6.88 -10.55
C THR A 61 -23.52 -7.93 -9.68
N ASP A 62 -24.69 -7.64 -9.12
CA ASP A 62 -25.41 -8.58 -8.27
C ASP A 62 -26.54 -9.28 -9.05
N PRO A 63 -26.78 -10.60 -8.89
CA PRO A 63 -27.85 -11.31 -9.61
C PRO A 63 -29.27 -10.81 -9.28
N GLU A 64 -29.52 -10.39 -8.04
CA GLU A 64 -30.79 -9.81 -7.60
C GLU A 64 -30.86 -8.30 -7.86
N GLY A 65 -29.72 -7.68 -8.16
CA GLY A 65 -29.58 -6.24 -8.42
C GLY A 65 -29.33 -5.41 -7.15
N ASP A 66 -28.91 -6.06 -6.06
CA ASP A 66 -28.62 -5.39 -4.80
C ASP A 66 -27.43 -4.43 -4.91
N ALA A 67 -27.41 -3.43 -4.01
CA ALA A 67 -26.36 -2.42 -3.97
C ALA A 67 -25.04 -3.04 -3.48
N ILE A 68 -23.97 -2.86 -4.26
CA ILE A 68 -22.63 -3.36 -3.95
C ILE A 68 -21.76 -2.25 -3.36
N SER A 69 -21.00 -2.60 -2.33
CA SER A 69 -19.88 -1.83 -1.78
C SER A 69 -18.57 -2.63 -1.88
N TYR A 70 -17.44 -1.93 -1.88
CA TYR A 70 -16.12 -2.52 -2.06
C TYR A 70 -15.20 -2.30 -0.87
N GLN A 71 -14.33 -3.28 -0.63
CA GLN A 71 -13.24 -3.24 0.33
C GLN A 71 -11.92 -3.55 -0.40
N VAL A 72 -10.90 -2.71 -0.23
CA VAL A 72 -9.63 -2.81 -0.97
C VAL A 72 -8.53 -3.29 -0.03
N TYR A 73 -7.78 -4.29 -0.47
CA TYR A 73 -6.66 -4.90 0.25
C TYR A 73 -5.37 -4.69 -0.53
N LEU A 74 -4.29 -4.34 0.18
CA LEU A 74 -2.95 -4.11 -0.38
C LEU A 74 -1.90 -4.48 0.66
N ASP A 75 -0.93 -5.31 0.27
CA ASP A 75 0.08 -5.85 1.17
C ASP A 75 1.36 -6.19 0.39
N THR A 76 2.48 -6.43 1.08
CA THR A 76 3.67 -7.06 0.46
C THR A 76 3.60 -8.59 0.53
N GLN A 77 2.62 -9.14 1.24
CA GLN A 77 2.31 -10.57 1.29
C GLN A 77 1.25 -10.99 0.26
N ASN A 78 1.34 -12.23 -0.21
CA ASN A 78 0.36 -12.85 -1.11
C ASN A 78 -0.26 -14.10 -0.42
N PRO A 79 -1.58 -14.16 -0.21
CA PRO A 79 -2.58 -13.14 -0.50
C PRO A 79 -2.49 -11.93 0.46
N PRO A 80 -2.90 -10.73 0.01
CA PRO A 80 -2.83 -9.53 0.84
C PRO A 80 -3.85 -9.56 1.98
N GLN A 81 -3.45 -9.11 3.18
CA GLN A 81 -4.30 -9.17 4.37
C GLN A 81 -4.66 -7.80 4.94
N MET A 82 -3.86 -6.77 4.66
CA MET A 82 -4.13 -5.40 5.10
C MET A 82 -5.21 -4.71 4.25
N ALA A 83 -6.37 -4.42 4.87
CA ALA A 83 -7.42 -3.61 4.25
C ALA A 83 -7.07 -2.11 4.33
N ILE A 84 -6.94 -1.46 3.17
CA ILE A 84 -6.61 -0.02 3.06
C ILE A 84 -7.85 0.86 2.85
N ALA A 85 -8.96 0.29 2.37
CA ALA A 85 -10.22 1.02 2.16
C ALA A 85 -11.43 0.11 2.39
N ASN A 86 -12.56 0.70 2.79
CA ASN A 86 -13.77 -0.03 3.19
C ASN A 86 -15.03 0.74 2.76
N ASN A 87 -16.11 0.01 2.45
CA ASN A 87 -17.43 0.55 2.11
C ASN A 87 -17.42 1.58 0.96
N LEU A 88 -16.58 1.36 -0.05
CA LEU A 88 -16.50 2.23 -1.23
C LEU A 88 -17.67 1.93 -2.19
N ASN A 89 -18.27 2.97 -2.76
CA ASN A 89 -19.27 2.83 -3.83
C ASN A 89 -18.68 3.13 -5.23
N ALA A 90 -17.45 3.61 -5.30
CA ALA A 90 -16.69 3.83 -6.52
C ALA A 90 -15.87 2.59 -6.87
N THR A 91 -15.49 2.45 -8.14
CA THR A 91 -14.61 1.38 -8.65
C THR A 91 -13.14 1.79 -8.75
N THR A 92 -12.76 2.83 -8.00
CA THR A 92 -11.40 3.40 -7.97
C THR A 92 -11.02 3.81 -6.56
N TYR A 93 -9.75 3.64 -6.18
CA TYR A 93 -9.22 4.10 -4.90
C TYR A 93 -7.80 4.66 -5.07
N SER A 94 -7.61 5.95 -4.75
CA SER A 94 -6.29 6.55 -4.62
C SER A 94 -5.69 6.21 -3.27
N ILE A 95 -4.48 5.64 -3.27
CA ILE A 95 -3.73 5.34 -2.05
C ILE A 95 -3.36 6.66 -1.36
N GLN A 96 -3.51 6.72 -0.04
CA GLN A 96 -3.41 7.97 0.75
C GLN A 96 -2.02 8.21 1.36
N THR A 97 -1.10 7.27 1.18
CA THR A 97 0.27 7.29 1.72
C THR A 97 1.22 6.75 0.66
N ASP A 98 2.39 7.35 0.51
CA ASP A 98 3.39 6.91 -0.45
C ASP A 98 3.79 5.44 -0.17
N LEU A 99 3.78 4.64 -1.23
CA LEU A 99 4.29 3.29 -1.19
C LEU A 99 5.82 3.29 -1.08
N GLN A 100 6.38 2.21 -0.53
CA GLN A 100 7.83 2.06 -0.49
C GLN A 100 8.35 1.88 -1.93
N PRO A 101 9.50 2.46 -2.29
CA PRO A 101 10.12 2.28 -3.60
C PRO A 101 10.63 0.85 -3.79
N GLU A 102 10.82 0.43 -5.04
CA GLU A 102 11.33 -0.91 -5.43
C GLU A 102 10.62 -2.09 -4.75
N THR A 103 9.38 -1.89 -4.30
CA THR A 103 8.64 -2.83 -3.45
C THR A 103 7.51 -3.47 -4.24
N THR A 104 7.47 -4.81 -4.24
CA THR A 104 6.38 -5.57 -4.85
C THR A 104 5.21 -5.64 -3.89
N TYR A 105 4.06 -5.19 -4.36
CA TYR A 105 2.77 -5.27 -3.67
C TYR A 105 1.84 -6.27 -4.36
N TYR A 106 0.95 -6.85 -3.57
CA TYR A 106 -0.18 -7.66 -3.99
C TYR A 106 -1.46 -6.99 -3.53
N TRP A 107 -2.49 -7.03 -4.37
CA TRP A 107 -3.73 -6.33 -4.07
C TRP A 107 -4.95 -7.05 -4.63
N MET A 108 -6.09 -6.84 -3.98
CA MET A 108 -7.37 -7.40 -4.39
C MET A 108 -8.52 -6.55 -3.86
N VAL A 109 -9.72 -6.80 -4.38
CA VAL A 109 -10.95 -6.15 -3.95
C VAL A 109 -11.97 -7.20 -3.56
N ILE A 110 -12.68 -6.96 -2.47
CA ILE A 110 -13.87 -7.72 -2.08
C ILE A 110 -15.09 -6.86 -2.37
N ALA A 111 -15.97 -7.34 -3.24
CA ALA A 111 -17.32 -6.82 -3.42
C ALA A 111 -18.24 -7.43 -2.38
N LYS A 112 -19.15 -6.62 -1.82
CA LYS A 112 -20.12 -7.02 -0.81
C LYS A 112 -21.49 -6.42 -1.12
N ASP A 113 -22.52 -7.25 -1.10
CA ASP A 113 -23.92 -6.81 -1.29
C ASP A 113 -24.53 -6.17 -0.02
N ALA A 114 -25.81 -5.83 -0.07
CA ALA A 114 -26.54 -5.26 1.06
C ALA A 114 -26.80 -6.27 2.20
N ASN A 115 -26.79 -7.57 1.90
CA ASN A 115 -27.22 -8.66 2.78
C ASN A 115 -26.05 -9.36 3.50
N GLY A 116 -24.82 -9.08 3.08
CA GLY A 116 -23.58 -9.56 3.69
C GLY A 116 -22.80 -10.59 2.88
N ASN A 117 -23.29 -11.04 1.72
CA ASN A 117 -22.55 -11.96 0.86
C ASN A 117 -21.40 -11.23 0.15
N THR A 118 -20.33 -11.95 -0.13
CA THR A 118 -19.09 -11.39 -0.69
C THR A 118 -18.54 -12.20 -1.84
N THR A 119 -17.90 -11.49 -2.77
CA THR A 119 -17.11 -12.07 -3.86
C THR A 119 -15.77 -11.35 -3.94
N GLN A 120 -14.70 -12.13 -4.07
CA GLN A 120 -13.33 -11.63 -4.19
C GLN A 120 -12.92 -11.56 -5.66
N SER A 121 -12.19 -10.52 -6.03
CA SER A 121 -11.50 -10.45 -7.33
C SER A 121 -10.36 -11.47 -7.44
N ASN A 122 -9.74 -11.53 -8.63
CA ASN A 122 -8.35 -11.97 -8.74
C ASN A 122 -7.43 -11.12 -7.85
N ILE A 123 -6.27 -11.69 -7.51
CA ILE A 123 -5.16 -10.95 -6.91
C ILE A 123 -4.26 -10.48 -8.06
N ASP A 124 -3.95 -9.19 -8.08
CA ASP A 124 -2.98 -8.58 -9.01
C ASP A 124 -1.72 -8.14 -8.23
N THR A 125 -0.63 -7.88 -8.96
CA THR A 125 0.66 -7.51 -8.39
C THR A 125 1.41 -6.51 -9.25
N PHE A 126 2.05 -5.55 -8.59
CA PHE A 126 2.91 -4.55 -9.22
C PHE A 126 4.13 -4.28 -8.34
N THR A 127 5.22 -3.86 -8.97
CA THR A 127 6.41 -3.33 -8.28
C THR A 127 6.48 -1.82 -8.50
N THR A 128 6.69 -1.08 -7.42
CA THR A 128 6.90 0.38 -7.46
C THR A 128 8.27 0.73 -8.06
N ARG A 129 8.37 1.94 -8.62
CA ARG A 129 9.60 2.48 -9.20
C ARG A 129 10.71 2.73 -8.18
N GLU A 130 11.93 2.94 -8.67
CA GLU A 130 13.04 3.48 -7.87
C GLU A 130 12.79 4.97 -7.50
N LEU A 131 13.42 5.42 -6.41
CA LEU A 131 13.49 6.85 -6.10
C LEU A 131 14.45 7.54 -7.08
N THR A 132 14.03 8.67 -7.60
CA THR A 132 14.92 9.57 -8.34
C THR A 132 16.01 10.12 -7.42
N THR A 133 17.11 10.58 -8.00
CA THR A 133 18.18 11.27 -7.26
C THR A 133 17.67 12.44 -6.42
N GLY A 134 16.66 13.19 -6.89
CA GLY A 134 16.05 14.29 -6.14
C GLY A 134 15.28 13.82 -4.92
N GLU A 135 14.44 12.79 -5.06
CA GLU A 135 13.70 12.21 -3.94
C GLU A 135 14.66 11.59 -2.91
N THR A 136 15.71 10.88 -3.37
CA THR A 136 16.70 10.27 -2.47
C THR A 136 17.52 11.32 -1.71
N LEU A 137 17.87 12.45 -2.34
CA LEU A 137 18.63 13.55 -1.71
C LEU A 137 17.88 14.23 -0.55
N ILE A 138 16.55 14.29 -0.57
CA ILE A 138 15.77 14.97 0.48
C ILE A 138 16.03 14.33 1.85
N GLY A 139 16.31 15.17 2.85
CA GLY A 139 16.66 14.77 4.22
C GLY A 139 18.02 15.31 4.66
N LYS A 140 18.43 14.87 5.85
CA LYS A 140 19.63 15.36 6.54
C LYS A 140 20.77 14.36 6.43
N TRP A 141 21.95 14.88 6.10
CA TRP A 141 23.15 14.12 5.74
C TRP A 141 24.34 14.60 6.56
N TYR A 142 24.83 13.78 7.46
CA TYR A 142 25.99 14.05 8.31
C TYR A 142 27.29 13.76 7.58
N PHE A 143 28.33 14.56 7.81
CA PHE A 143 29.66 14.31 7.25
C PHE A 143 30.31 13.09 7.94
N GLU A 144 30.68 12.08 7.15
CA GLU A 144 31.36 10.87 7.65
C GLU A 144 32.87 10.91 7.35
N SER A 145 33.26 11.18 6.10
CA SER A 145 34.68 11.23 5.75
C SER A 145 35.01 12.11 4.55
N GLN A 146 36.28 12.51 4.46
CA GLN A 146 36.86 13.23 3.33
C GLN A 146 38.14 12.52 2.88
N ALA A 147 38.22 12.15 1.60
CA ALA A 147 39.39 11.45 1.06
C ALA A 147 40.68 12.27 1.25
N GLY A 148 41.77 11.59 1.64
CA GLY A 148 43.06 12.21 1.91
C GLY A 148 43.16 13.01 3.22
N SER A 149 42.11 12.99 4.06
CA SER A 149 42.07 13.67 5.37
C SER A 149 42.11 12.66 6.53
N PRO A 150 42.55 13.06 7.74
CA PRO A 150 42.36 12.25 8.95
C PRO A 150 40.86 12.02 9.24
N PRO A 151 40.51 11.00 10.05
CA PRO A 151 39.15 10.83 10.55
C PRO A 151 38.63 12.08 11.26
N LEU A 152 37.33 12.35 11.13
CA LEU A 152 36.68 13.50 11.76
C LEU A 152 36.70 13.36 13.30
N SER A 153 36.87 14.49 14.00
CA SER A 153 36.60 14.56 15.43
C SER A 153 35.11 14.41 15.71
N GLU A 154 34.74 14.04 16.93
CA GLU A 154 33.34 13.76 17.28
C GLU A 154 32.43 14.97 17.03
N CYS A 155 32.89 16.18 17.39
CA CYS A 155 32.15 17.41 17.08
C CYS A 155 31.99 17.66 15.58
N LYS A 156 32.92 17.22 14.73
CA LYS A 156 32.84 17.42 13.27
C LYS A 156 31.86 16.48 12.57
N LYS A 157 31.56 15.32 13.17
CA LYS A 157 30.47 14.43 12.70
C LYS A 157 29.08 15.06 12.89
N ASN A 158 28.93 16.01 13.82
CA ASN A 158 27.69 16.78 13.95
C ASN A 158 27.46 17.75 12.79
N ALA A 159 28.45 17.98 11.92
CA ALA A 159 28.24 18.76 10.71
C ALA A 159 27.27 18.02 9.77
N PHE A 160 26.35 18.75 9.16
CA PHE A 160 25.35 18.17 8.27
C PHE A 160 24.97 19.10 7.12
N ILE A 161 24.47 18.50 6.04
CA ILE A 161 23.71 19.14 4.97
C ILE A 161 22.28 18.62 5.03
N ASN A 162 21.29 19.50 5.12
CA ASN A 162 19.87 19.15 5.04
C ASN A 162 19.31 19.67 3.71
N PHE A 163 18.68 18.79 2.92
CA PHE A 163 17.95 19.14 1.70
C PHE A 163 16.45 18.97 1.92
N THR A 164 15.63 19.91 1.47
CA THR A 164 14.17 19.89 1.60
C THR A 164 13.46 19.74 0.26
N ASP A 165 12.22 19.25 0.29
CA ASP A 165 11.35 19.05 -0.87
C ASP A 165 11.00 20.35 -1.61
N ASP A 166 11.06 21.50 -0.93
CA ASP A 166 10.92 22.84 -1.50
C ASP A 166 12.23 23.44 -2.07
N PHE A 167 13.24 22.60 -2.35
CA PHE A 167 14.53 22.92 -2.97
C PHE A 167 15.45 23.85 -2.16
N PHE A 168 15.23 24.01 -0.85
CA PHE A 168 16.20 24.63 0.03
C PHE A 168 17.26 23.65 0.52
N PHE A 169 18.43 24.18 0.86
CA PHE A 169 19.41 23.43 1.63
C PHE A 169 19.97 24.26 2.79
N GLN A 170 20.39 23.57 3.84
CA GLN A 170 21.14 24.11 4.97
C GLN A 170 22.40 23.28 5.22
N LEU A 171 23.56 23.91 5.20
CA LEU A 171 24.81 23.38 5.75
C LEU A 171 25.01 23.93 7.17
N SER A 172 25.37 23.07 8.10
CA SER A 172 25.80 23.46 9.45
C SER A 172 27.11 22.76 9.79
N ASN A 173 28.12 23.52 10.22
CA ASN A 173 29.43 23.01 10.60
C ASN A 173 29.65 23.21 12.10
N TYR A 174 30.21 22.20 12.76
CA TYR A 174 30.48 22.20 14.20
C TYR A 174 31.97 21.97 14.47
N ASP A 175 32.48 22.55 15.54
CA ASP A 175 33.84 22.30 16.03
C ASP A 175 33.85 22.32 17.58
N GLU A 176 34.96 21.84 18.15
CA GLU A 176 35.18 21.79 19.59
C GLU A 176 35.61 23.18 20.11
N ASP A 177 34.97 23.67 21.18
CA ASP A 177 35.34 24.93 21.82
C ASP A 177 36.51 24.77 22.81
N ILE A 178 36.89 25.85 23.52
CA ILE A 178 38.01 25.81 24.49
C ILE A 178 37.74 24.95 25.74
N ASN A 179 36.49 24.54 25.96
CA ASN A 179 36.05 23.72 27.10
C ASN A 179 35.86 22.24 26.72
N GLY A 180 35.89 21.91 25.43
CA GLY A 180 35.59 20.58 24.90
C GLY A 180 34.12 20.41 24.44
N ASP A 181 33.33 21.49 24.42
CA ASP A 181 31.93 21.44 24.00
C ASP A 181 31.80 21.58 22.48
N CYS A 182 30.96 20.74 21.86
CA CYS A 182 30.68 20.85 20.43
C CYS A 182 29.77 22.04 20.14
N THR A 183 30.28 23.05 19.46
CA THR A 183 29.56 24.31 19.16
C THR A 183 29.39 24.52 17.66
N LEU A 184 28.34 25.25 17.27
CA LEU A 184 28.10 25.63 15.87
C LEU A 184 29.18 26.64 15.44
N LEU A 185 30.07 26.22 14.54
CA LEU A 185 31.14 27.05 13.99
C LEU A 185 30.58 28.01 12.94
N ASN A 186 29.73 27.51 12.03
CA ASN A 186 29.02 28.32 11.03
C ASN A 186 27.81 27.56 10.48
N SER A 187 26.87 28.29 9.88
CA SER A 187 25.78 27.72 9.10
C SER A 187 25.56 28.57 7.84
N LEU A 188 25.10 27.92 6.78
CA LEU A 188 24.93 28.46 5.45
C LEU A 188 23.64 27.91 4.85
N ASN A 189 22.79 28.78 4.33
CA ASN A 189 21.56 28.39 3.65
C ASN A 189 21.61 28.81 2.18
N GLY A 190 20.87 28.09 1.35
CA GLY A 190 20.66 28.45 -0.05
C GLY A 190 19.64 27.53 -0.69
N THR A 191 19.72 27.37 -2.00
CA THR A 191 18.87 26.44 -2.77
C THR A 191 19.72 25.38 -3.46
N TYR A 192 19.09 24.30 -3.89
CA TYR A 192 19.73 23.28 -4.71
C TYR A 192 18.84 22.90 -5.90
N GLN A 193 19.43 22.35 -6.95
CA GLN A 193 18.70 21.72 -8.05
C GLN A 193 19.43 20.46 -8.53
N VAL A 194 18.69 19.40 -8.80
CA VAL A 194 19.24 18.19 -9.41
C VAL A 194 19.31 18.41 -10.92
N ILE A 195 20.51 18.29 -11.48
CA ILE A 195 20.76 18.46 -12.92
C ILE A 195 20.42 17.17 -13.65
N ASP A 196 20.97 16.06 -13.14
CA ASP A 196 20.77 14.71 -13.65
C ASP A 196 21.06 13.68 -12.55
N ARG A 197 21.01 12.37 -12.87
CA ARG A 197 21.20 11.31 -11.86
C ARG A 197 22.60 11.26 -11.22
N PHE A 198 23.57 11.99 -11.76
CA PHE A 198 24.97 12.05 -11.34
C PHE A 198 25.38 13.43 -10.82
N GLN A 199 24.54 14.46 -10.91
CA GLN A 199 24.94 15.85 -10.60
C GLN A 199 23.80 16.65 -9.98
N PHE A 200 24.15 17.45 -8.97
CA PHE A 200 23.30 18.52 -8.45
C PHE A 200 24.10 19.81 -8.30
N GLU A 201 23.41 20.95 -8.41
CA GLU A 201 23.97 22.28 -8.17
C GLU A 201 23.48 22.80 -6.83
N ILE A 202 24.39 23.38 -6.05
CA ILE A 202 24.12 24.15 -4.84
C ILE A 202 24.26 25.64 -5.19
N SER A 203 23.33 26.49 -4.74
CA SER A 203 23.35 27.94 -4.95
C SER A 203 23.30 28.71 -3.63
N VAL A 204 24.28 29.58 -3.42
CA VAL A 204 24.47 30.37 -2.19
C VAL A 204 24.85 31.80 -2.53
N ASN A 205 24.05 32.77 -2.07
CA ASN A 205 24.31 34.21 -2.23
C ASN A 205 24.61 34.62 -3.70
N GLY A 206 24.05 33.91 -4.68
CA GLY A 206 24.25 34.14 -6.11
C GLY A 206 25.48 33.46 -6.73
N ASN A 207 26.27 32.71 -5.96
CA ASN A 207 27.30 31.81 -6.48
C ASN A 207 26.72 30.39 -6.58
N THR A 208 27.10 29.63 -7.59
CA THR A 208 26.70 28.22 -7.72
C THR A 208 27.90 27.28 -7.78
N GLU A 209 27.71 26.06 -7.29
CA GLU A 209 28.70 24.98 -7.32
C GLU A 209 28.04 23.67 -7.73
N VAL A 210 28.62 22.95 -8.69
CA VAL A 210 28.12 21.63 -9.14
C VAL A 210 28.88 20.53 -8.42
N TRP A 211 28.13 19.62 -7.79
CA TRP A 211 28.64 18.49 -7.03
C TRP A 211 28.32 17.19 -7.80
N ASN A 212 29.35 16.36 -8.03
CA ASN A 212 29.22 15.13 -8.82
C ASN A 212 28.95 13.96 -7.89
N ILE A 213 27.76 13.38 -7.95
CA ILE A 213 27.39 12.17 -7.22
C ILE A 213 28.18 10.97 -7.78
N GLN A 214 28.95 10.31 -6.91
CA GLN A 214 29.57 9.01 -7.20
C GLN A 214 28.58 7.88 -6.89
N THR A 215 27.92 7.97 -5.72
CA THR A 215 26.92 7.02 -5.23
C THR A 215 25.88 7.78 -4.43
N ILE A 216 24.62 7.37 -4.53
CA ILE A 216 23.57 7.79 -3.60
C ILE A 216 22.65 6.59 -3.31
N SER A 217 22.26 6.41 -2.05
CA SER A 217 21.31 5.41 -1.56
C SER A 217 20.39 6.03 -0.51
N SER A 218 19.52 5.24 0.12
CA SER A 218 18.72 5.70 1.26
C SER A 218 19.55 6.08 2.50
N THR A 219 20.82 5.68 2.59
CA THR A 219 21.67 5.86 3.79
C THR A 219 23.03 6.51 3.52
N GLU A 220 23.56 6.46 2.29
CA GLU A 220 24.88 6.99 1.94
C GLU A 220 24.81 7.92 0.72
N LEU A 221 25.51 9.05 0.79
CA LEU A 221 25.75 9.95 -0.33
C LEU A 221 27.26 10.16 -0.47
N VAL A 222 27.82 9.79 -1.61
CA VAL A 222 29.24 10.01 -1.94
C VAL A 222 29.32 10.99 -3.10
N VAL A 223 30.03 12.09 -2.91
CA VAL A 223 30.20 13.15 -3.92
C VAL A 223 31.68 13.40 -4.21
N ASN A 224 31.96 13.86 -5.42
CA ASN A 224 33.23 14.45 -5.82
C ASN A 224 33.04 15.96 -6.03
N TYR A 225 33.67 16.73 -5.15
CA TYR A 225 33.73 18.18 -5.18
C TYR A 225 35.18 18.61 -5.44
N ASN A 226 35.42 19.26 -6.58
CA ASN A 226 36.75 19.77 -6.98
C ASN A 226 37.91 18.74 -6.89
N GLY A 227 37.61 17.45 -7.13
CA GLY A 227 38.59 16.35 -7.04
C GLY A 227 38.72 15.71 -5.66
N ILE A 228 37.97 16.19 -4.66
CA ILE A 228 37.90 15.65 -3.31
C ILE A 228 36.64 14.80 -3.18
N ILE A 229 36.79 13.55 -2.75
CA ILE A 229 35.64 12.68 -2.43
C ILE A 229 35.21 12.96 -0.99
N ILE A 230 33.92 13.20 -0.80
CA ILE A 230 33.27 13.39 0.51
C ILE A 230 32.15 12.36 0.63
N THR A 231 32.11 11.66 1.76
CA THR A 231 31.04 10.71 2.11
C THR A 231 30.17 11.30 3.20
N PHE A 232 28.86 11.17 3.03
CA PHE A 232 27.84 11.54 3.98
C PHE A 232 26.94 10.34 4.32
N ILE A 233 26.41 10.33 5.54
CA ILE A 233 25.45 9.34 6.03
C ILE A 233 24.14 10.04 6.38
N LYS A 234 23.01 9.45 5.99
CA LYS A 234 21.68 10.02 6.26
C LYS A 234 21.29 9.87 7.74
N GLU A 235 20.51 10.82 8.26
CA GLU A 235 19.82 10.67 9.55
C GLU A 235 18.85 9.48 9.49
N GLU A 236 18.85 8.62 10.53
CA GLU A 236 17.97 7.45 10.69
C GLU A 236 16.51 7.84 11.05
#